data_AF-A0A1F8MUI1-F1
#
_entry.id   AF-A0A1F8MUI1-F1
#
_cell.length_a   1.000
_cell.length_b   1.000
_cell.length_c   1.000
_cell.angle_alpha   90.00
_cell.angle_beta   90.00
_cell.angle_gamma   90.00
#
_symmetry.space_group_name_H-M   'P 1'
#
loop_
_entity.id
_entity.type
_entity.pdbx_description
1 polymer ?
#
loop_
_entity_poly.entity_id
_entity_poly.type
_entity_poly.pdbx_seq_one_letter_code
_entity_poly.pdbx_strand_id
1 'polypeptide(L)'
;MAEEKEGASSNGGISWTGAIGFLAFIAGIILAIVAGITVEPRTILEVDPEIVVGPAKHPDTVATMVLILAILGIIVGVLNITAKEVLLLMVAAIALIVVGNSGFDILDKVARGFGTTITDILYYFGRLMAPAAVIAAVRALFAVGFPG
;
A
#
# COMPACT_ATOMS: atom_id res chain seq x y z
N MET A 1 48.99 32.56 -20.31
CA MET A 1 47.68 32.49 -20.99
C MET A 1 47.45 31.03 -21.36
N ALA A 2 46.48 30.40 -20.69
CA ALA A 2 45.91 29.04 -20.87
C ALA A 2 45.49 28.56 -19.47
N GLU A 3 44.39 29.11 -18.94
CA GLU A 3 43.05 28.49 -18.95
C GLU A 3 43.03 27.10 -18.31
N GLU A 4 42.85 27.17 -16.99
CA GLU A 4 42.05 26.27 -16.17
C GLU A 4 40.88 25.64 -16.94
N LYS A 5 40.82 24.31 -16.95
CA LYS A 5 39.57 23.58 -17.21
C LYS A 5 39.23 22.75 -16.00
N GLU A 6 38.63 23.42 -15.02
CA GLU A 6 37.63 22.78 -14.17
C GLU A 6 36.46 22.34 -15.06
N GLY A 7 36.31 21.02 -15.18
CA GLY A 7 35.16 20.38 -15.81
C GLY A 7 34.56 19.41 -14.83
N ALA A 8 33.85 19.93 -13.83
CA ALA A 8 33.10 19.17 -12.86
C ALA A 8 32.07 18.27 -13.58
N SER A 9 32.39 16.97 -13.68
CA SER A 9 31.42 15.94 -13.99
C SER A 9 30.56 15.73 -12.74
N SER A 10 29.48 16.50 -12.62
CA SER A 10 28.46 16.26 -11.60
C SER A 10 27.77 14.93 -11.94
N ASN A 11 28.25 13.86 -11.32
CA ASN A 11 27.54 12.59 -11.27
C ASN A 11 26.22 12.84 -10.53
N GLY A 12 25.16 13.12 -11.28
CA GLY A 12 23.78 12.92 -10.86
C GLY A 12 23.56 11.43 -10.58
N GLY A 13 24.10 10.96 -9.46
CA GLY A 13 23.94 9.60 -8.99
C GLY A 13 22.48 9.39 -8.60
N ILE A 14 21.81 8.50 -9.31
CA ILE A 14 20.46 8.03 -8.94
C ILE A 14 20.50 7.61 -7.47
N SER A 15 19.63 8.20 -6.66
CA SER A 15 19.36 7.77 -5.29
C SER A 15 18.69 6.39 -5.33
N TRP A 16 19.52 5.34 -5.32
CA TRP A 16 19.06 3.95 -5.42
C TRP A 16 18.03 3.59 -4.34
N THR A 17 18.13 4.19 -3.17
CA THR A 17 17.22 3.98 -2.05
C THR A 17 15.79 4.43 -2.35
N GLY A 18 15.63 5.62 -2.95
CA GLY A 18 14.31 6.14 -3.35
C GLY A 18 13.71 5.36 -4.51
N ALA A 19 14.54 4.95 -5.48
CA ALA A 19 14.10 4.12 -6.60
C ALA A 19 13.55 2.76 -6.13
N ILE A 20 14.20 2.12 -5.16
CA ILE A 20 13.73 0.84 -4.58
C ILE A 20 12.39 1.01 -3.85
N GLY A 21 12.24 2.08 -3.05
CA GLY A 21 10.98 2.36 -2.35
C GLY A 21 9.81 2.60 -3.31
N PHE A 22 10.04 3.35 -4.39
CA PHE A 22 9.04 3.58 -5.43
C PHE A 22 8.66 2.29 -6.17
N LEU A 23 9.65 1.46 -6.54
CA LEU A 23 9.38 0.18 -7.20
C LEU A 23 8.60 -0.79 -6.28
N ALA A 24 8.91 -0.83 -4.98
CA ALA A 24 8.16 -1.61 -4.00
C ALA A 24 6.70 -1.16 -3.90
N PHE A 25 6.45 0.15 -3.98
CA PHE A 25 5.10 0.70 -4.00
C PHE A 25 4.33 0.25 -5.24
N ILE A 26 4.91 0.43 -6.43
CA ILE A 26 4.28 0.02 -7.69
C ILE A 26 4.03 -1.49 -7.72
N ALA A 27 5.00 -2.30 -7.26
CA ALA A 27 4.84 -3.74 -7.16
C ALA A 27 3.68 -4.12 -6.22
N GLY A 28 3.57 -3.45 -5.07
CA GLY A 28 2.45 -3.64 -4.13
C GLY A 28 1.10 -3.29 -4.74
N ILE A 29 1.01 -2.18 -5.49
CA ILE A 29 -0.21 -1.79 -6.21
C ILE A 29 -0.63 -2.86 -7.21
N ILE A 30 0.30 -3.29 -8.07
CA ILE A 30 0.02 -4.31 -9.08
C ILE A 30 -0.45 -5.60 -8.41
N LEU A 31 0.23 -6.00 -7.33
CA LEU A 31 -0.12 -7.22 -6.60
C LEU A 31 -1.47 -7.11 -5.91
N ALA A 32 -1.85 -5.95 -5.37
CA ALA A 32 -3.18 -5.71 -4.79
C ALA A 32 -4.30 -5.79 -5.84
N ILE A 33 -4.07 -5.23 -7.03
CA ILE A 33 -5.02 -5.31 -8.15
C ILE A 33 -5.16 -6.77 -8.61
N VAL A 34 -4.04 -7.45 -8.86
CA VAL A 34 -4.04 -8.85 -9.28
C VAL A 34 -4.69 -9.74 -8.22
N ALA A 35 -4.42 -9.50 -6.93
CA ALA A 35 -5.05 -10.24 -5.85
C ALA A 35 -6.56 -10.00 -5.77
N GLY A 36 -7.02 -8.75 -5.93
CA GLY A 36 -8.45 -8.43 -5.93
C GLY A 36 -9.22 -9.01 -7.12
N ILE A 37 -8.54 -9.36 -8.22
CA ILE A 37 -9.15 -9.98 -9.41
C ILE A 37 -9.05 -11.51 -9.37
N THR A 38 -7.92 -12.06 -8.93
CA THR A 38 -7.61 -13.49 -9.07
C THR A 38 -7.89 -14.31 -7.80
N VAL A 39 -7.88 -13.67 -6.63
CA VAL A 39 -8.22 -14.32 -5.37
C VAL A 39 -9.75 -14.29 -5.25
N GLU A 40 -10.35 -15.46 -5.05
CA GLU A 40 -11.80 -15.64 -5.00
C GLU A 40 -12.47 -14.57 -4.09
N PRO A 41 -13.58 -13.98 -4.55
CA PRO A 41 -14.22 -12.88 -3.85
C PRO A 41 -14.62 -13.29 -2.43
N ARG A 42 -14.46 -12.39 -1.46
CA ARG A 42 -14.93 -12.65 -0.09
C ARG A 42 -16.44 -12.84 -0.12
N THR A 43 -16.91 -14.08 -0.10
CA THR A 43 -18.31 -14.35 0.24
C THR A 43 -18.48 -14.03 1.72
N ILE A 44 -19.10 -12.90 2.02
CA ILE A 44 -19.62 -12.57 3.35
C ILE A 44 -20.83 -13.50 3.59
N LEU A 45 -20.55 -14.73 4.00
CA LEU A 45 -21.56 -15.62 4.56
C LEU A 45 -21.58 -15.39 6.07
N GLU A 46 -22.65 -14.73 6.50
CA GLU A 46 -23.30 -14.77 7.81
C GLU A 46 -22.43 -14.82 9.08
N VAL A 47 -22.50 -13.71 9.82
CA VAL A 47 -22.25 -13.50 11.26
C VAL A 47 -21.81 -14.73 12.07
N ASP A 48 -20.52 -14.77 12.43
CA ASP A 48 -20.03 -15.40 13.66
C ASP A 48 -19.09 -14.41 14.39
N PRO A 49 -19.11 -14.31 15.73
CA PRO A 49 -18.43 -13.26 16.51
C PRO A 49 -16.93 -13.51 16.74
N GLU A 50 -16.35 -14.46 16.02
CA GLU A 50 -14.92 -14.71 15.99
C GLU A 50 -14.43 -14.26 14.61
N ILE A 51 -13.31 -13.55 14.55
CA ILE A 51 -12.70 -13.12 13.28
C ILE A 51 -12.29 -14.39 12.49
N VAL A 52 -13.24 -14.98 11.78
CA VAL A 52 -13.05 -16.17 10.96
C VAL A 52 -13.42 -15.77 9.54
N VAL A 53 -12.39 -15.42 8.79
CA VAL A 53 -12.45 -15.21 7.35
C VAL A 53 -12.93 -16.53 6.72
N GLY A 54 -14.06 -16.51 6.02
CA GLY A 54 -14.61 -17.69 5.33
C GLY A 54 -13.56 -18.40 4.46
N PRO A 55 -13.64 -19.73 4.31
CA PRO A 55 -12.53 -20.53 3.81
C PRO A 55 -12.27 -20.19 2.34
N ALA A 56 -11.15 -19.51 2.09
CA ALA A 56 -10.55 -19.49 0.77
C ALA A 56 -10.30 -20.94 0.34
N LYS A 57 -10.57 -21.28 -0.93
CA LYS A 57 -10.29 -22.61 -1.47
C LYS A 57 -8.82 -23.02 -1.33
N HIS A 58 -7.93 -22.04 -1.07
CA HIS A 58 -6.53 -22.20 -0.62
C HIS A 58 -6.22 -21.14 0.47
N PRO A 59 -6.46 -21.41 1.77
CA PRO A 59 -6.21 -20.44 2.85
C PRO A 59 -4.75 -19.95 2.88
N ASP A 60 -3.84 -20.81 2.45
CA ASP A 60 -2.40 -20.57 2.31
C ASP A 60 -2.10 -19.39 1.37
N THR A 61 -2.87 -19.23 0.30
CA THR A 61 -2.60 -18.23 -0.75
C THR A 61 -2.99 -16.83 -0.29
N VAL A 62 -4.16 -16.68 0.34
CA VAL A 62 -4.61 -15.39 0.85
C VAL A 62 -3.67 -14.90 1.94
N ALA A 63 -3.33 -15.74 2.91
CA ALA A 63 -2.40 -15.41 3.99
C ALA A 63 -1.02 -15.00 3.44
N THR A 64 -0.51 -15.74 2.45
CA THR A 64 0.75 -15.41 1.78
C THR A 64 0.68 -14.06 1.07
N MET A 65 -0.41 -13.74 0.37
CA MET A 65 -0.59 -12.43 -0.28
C MET A 65 -0.64 -11.29 0.74
N VAL A 66 -1.34 -11.47 1.87
CA VAL A 66 -1.32 -10.46 2.96
C VAL A 66 0.09 -10.26 3.48
N LEU A 67 0.82 -11.34 3.71
CA LEU A 67 2.17 -11.28 4.24
C LEU A 67 3.10 -10.53 3.27
N ILE A 68 3.03 -10.84 1.97
CA ILE A 68 3.80 -10.16 0.93
C ILE A 68 3.44 -8.67 0.88
N LEU A 69 2.15 -8.33 0.84
CA LEU A 69 1.70 -6.94 0.82
C LEU A 69 2.11 -6.18 2.09
N ALA A 70 2.07 -6.84 3.26
CA ALA A 70 2.51 -6.24 4.51
C ALA A 70 4.01 -5.94 4.49
N ILE A 71 4.83 -6.89 4.02
CA ILE A 71 6.28 -6.70 3.87
C ILE A 71 6.58 -5.56 2.89
N LEU A 72 5.93 -5.54 1.72
CA LEU A 72 6.08 -4.46 0.75
C LEU A 72 5.66 -3.11 1.35
N GLY A 73 4.55 -3.06 2.10
CA GLY A 73 4.10 -1.86 2.79
C GLY A 73 5.09 -1.36 3.83
N ILE A 74 5.74 -2.25 4.58
CA ILE A 74 6.83 -1.89 5.49
C ILE A 74 8.00 -1.27 4.71
N ILE A 75 8.44 -1.92 3.63
CA ILE A 75 9.53 -1.42 2.78
C ILE A 75 9.20 -0.02 2.25
N VAL A 76 7.98 0.18 1.77
CA VAL A 76 7.50 1.50 1.30
C VAL A 76 7.51 2.53 2.43
N GLY A 77 6.99 2.17 3.62
CA GLY A 77 6.95 3.07 4.77
C GLY A 77 8.34 3.51 5.27
N VAL A 78 9.32 2.61 5.21
CA VAL A 78 10.70 2.88 5.62
C VAL A 78 11.45 3.68 4.55
N LEU A 79 11.36 3.28 3.28
CA LEU A 79 12.22 3.81 2.21
C LEU A 79 11.63 5.02 1.49
N ASN A 80 10.31 5.10 1.36
CA ASN A 80 9.66 6.08 0.47
C ASN A 80 9.15 7.33 1.21
N ILE A 81 9.24 7.38 2.55
CA ILE A 81 8.66 8.47 3.33
C ILE A 81 9.69 9.55 3.63
N THR A 82 9.58 10.66 2.90
CA THR A 82 10.22 11.93 3.27
C THR A 82 9.32 12.71 4.23
N ALA A 83 9.90 13.43 5.20
CA ALA A 83 9.15 14.14 6.24
C ALA A 83 8.09 15.13 5.69
N LYS A 84 8.33 15.66 4.49
CA LYS A 84 7.45 16.63 3.82
C LYS A 84 6.18 15.98 3.24
N GLU A 85 6.18 14.67 3.03
CA GLU A 85 5.12 13.95 2.33
C GLU A 85 4.29 13.04 3.24
N VAL A 86 4.68 12.93 4.52
CA VAL A 86 4.00 12.09 5.53
C VAL A 86 2.51 12.43 5.61
N LEU A 87 2.15 13.71 5.67
CA LEU A 87 0.75 14.14 5.78
C LEU A 87 -0.08 13.68 4.58
N LEU A 88 0.44 13.87 3.38
CA LEU A 88 -0.26 13.54 2.14
C LEU A 88 -0.42 12.01 1.99
N LEU A 89 0.59 11.25 2.42
CA LEU A 89 0.53 9.79 2.50
C LEU A 89 -0.49 9.30 3.54
N MET A 90 -0.57 9.93 4.72
CA MET A 90 -1.58 9.60 5.73
C MET A 90 -3.00 9.85 5.20
N VAL A 91 -3.23 10.99 4.55
CA VAL A 91 -4.54 11.32 3.95
C VAL A 91 -4.89 10.30 2.86
N ALA A 92 -3.94 9.93 2.00
CA ALA A 92 -4.16 8.91 0.97
C ALA A 92 -4.47 7.54 1.59
N ALA A 93 -3.75 7.13 2.64
CA ALA A 93 -4.00 5.88 3.35
C ALA A 93 -5.40 5.86 3.99
N ILE A 94 -5.81 6.94 4.66
CA ILE A 94 -7.14 7.05 5.25
C ILE A 94 -8.21 7.03 4.17
N ALA A 95 -8.05 7.79 3.09
CA ALA A 95 -8.99 7.78 1.97
C ALA A 95 -9.17 6.37 1.40
N LEU A 96 -8.07 5.63 1.25
CA LEU A 96 -8.08 4.27 0.74
C LEU A 96 -8.74 3.28 1.71
N ILE A 97 -8.48 3.38 3.01
CA ILE A 97 -9.12 2.57 4.06
C ILE A 97 -10.63 2.86 4.11
N VAL A 98 -11.03 4.13 4.06
CA VAL A 98 -12.44 4.54 4.08
C VAL A 98 -13.16 4.07 2.83
N VAL A 99 -12.57 4.27 1.65
CA VAL A 99 -13.14 3.85 0.37
C VAL A 99 -13.18 2.32 0.26
N GLY A 100 -12.16 1.61 0.76
CA GLY A 100 -12.15 0.14 0.81
C GLY A 100 -13.23 -0.46 1.71
N ASN A 101 -13.75 0.31 2.67
CA ASN A 101 -14.86 -0.09 3.54
C ASN A 101 -16.22 0.44 3.07
N SER A 102 -16.28 1.14 1.92
CA SER A 102 -17.52 1.78 1.46
C SER A 102 -18.54 0.82 0.84
N GLY A 103 -18.15 -0.43 0.55
CA GLY A 103 -19.03 -1.48 0.03
C GLY A 103 -19.58 -1.14 -1.36
N PHE A 104 -18.80 -1.38 -2.41
CA PHE A 104 -19.22 -1.11 -3.79
C PHE A 104 -20.18 -2.16 -4.37
N ASP A 105 -20.64 -3.12 -3.57
CA ASP A 105 -21.44 -4.27 -3.99
C ASP A 105 -22.76 -3.87 -4.67
N ILE A 106 -23.26 -2.65 -4.40
CA ILE A 106 -24.44 -2.11 -5.10
C ILE A 106 -24.21 -1.98 -6.62
N LEU A 107 -22.97 -1.82 -7.07
CA LEU A 107 -22.60 -1.77 -8.49
C LEU A 107 -22.76 -3.13 -9.17
N ASP A 108 -22.85 -4.24 -8.42
CA ASP A 108 -23.09 -5.56 -8.99
C ASP A 108 -24.46 -5.68 -9.67
N LYS A 109 -25.38 -4.76 -9.34
CA LYS A 109 -26.67 -4.63 -10.01
C LYS A 109 -26.55 -4.06 -11.43
N VAL A 110 -25.51 -3.27 -11.71
CA VAL A 110 -25.26 -2.67 -13.03
C VAL A 110 -24.39 -3.59 -13.86
N ALA A 111 -23.30 -4.10 -13.28
CA ALA A 111 -22.38 -5.03 -13.92
C ALA A 111 -22.01 -6.12 -12.92
N ARG A 112 -22.44 -7.36 -13.21
CA ARG A 112 -22.30 -8.50 -12.29
C ARG A 112 -20.83 -8.70 -11.88
N GLY A 113 -20.56 -8.61 -10.58
CA GLY A 113 -19.24 -8.84 -9.98
C GLY A 113 -18.31 -7.62 -9.99
N PHE A 114 -18.70 -6.50 -10.61
CA PHE A 114 -17.86 -5.31 -10.71
C PHE A 114 -17.68 -4.60 -9.36
N GLY A 115 -18.76 -4.48 -8.60
CA GLY A 115 -18.75 -3.90 -7.25
C GLY A 115 -17.90 -4.73 -6.30
N THR A 116 -18.13 -6.04 -6.28
CA THR A 116 -17.35 -6.98 -5.47
C THR A 116 -15.85 -6.90 -5.81
N THR A 117 -15.48 -6.89 -7.09
CA THR A 117 -14.06 -6.78 -7.50
C THR A 117 -13.42 -5.47 -7.05
N ILE A 118 -14.12 -4.33 -7.15
CA ILE A 118 -13.58 -3.05 -6.67
C ILE A 118 -13.38 -3.10 -5.15
N THR A 119 -14.35 -3.62 -4.40
CA THR A 119 -14.25 -3.79 -2.94
C THR A 119 -13.02 -4.64 -2.58
N ASP A 120 -12.81 -5.77 -3.27
CA ASP A 120 -11.67 -6.66 -3.01
C ASP A 120 -10.32 -6.02 -3.34
N ILE A 121 -10.21 -5.30 -4.47
CA ILE A 121 -9.01 -4.54 -4.83
C ILE A 121 -8.64 -3.54 -3.73
N LEU A 122 -9.60 -2.70 -3.34
CA LEU A 122 -9.40 -1.67 -2.32
C LEU A 122 -9.04 -2.27 -0.96
N TYR A 123 -9.60 -3.43 -0.67
CA TYR A 123 -9.28 -4.17 0.54
C TYR A 123 -7.81 -4.65 0.58
N TYR A 124 -7.26 -5.16 -0.53
CA TYR A 124 -5.83 -5.49 -0.62
C TYR A 124 -4.92 -4.26 -0.61
N PHE A 125 -5.37 -3.16 -1.21
CA PHE A 125 -4.71 -1.86 -1.10
C PHE A 125 -4.60 -1.38 0.36
N GLY A 126 -5.66 -1.55 1.15
CA GLY A 126 -5.64 -1.27 2.58
C GLY A 126 -4.59 -2.09 3.33
N ARG A 127 -4.44 -3.38 2.99
CA ARG A 127 -3.41 -4.26 3.57
C ARG A 127 -1.98 -3.84 3.23
N LEU A 128 -1.76 -3.28 2.05
CA LEU A 128 -0.48 -2.69 1.65
C LEU A 128 -0.19 -1.38 2.42
N MET A 129 -1.17 -0.49 2.49
CA MET A 129 -0.98 0.87 3.03
C MET A 129 -0.98 0.91 4.56
N ALA A 130 -1.66 -0.01 5.25
CA ALA A 130 -1.74 -0.02 6.71
C ALA A 130 -0.38 0.01 7.42
N PRO A 131 0.59 -0.91 7.15
CA PRO A 131 1.89 -0.86 7.81
C PRO A 131 2.72 0.37 7.40
N ALA A 132 2.65 0.79 6.12
CA ALA A 132 3.32 2.01 5.65
C ALA A 132 2.81 3.23 6.43
N ALA A 133 1.49 3.28 6.68
CA ALA A 133 0.85 4.36 7.40
C ALA A 133 1.26 4.39 8.87
N VAL A 134 1.31 3.23 9.53
CA VAL A 134 1.81 3.11 10.91
C VAL A 134 3.23 3.66 11.03
N ILE A 135 4.13 3.29 10.11
CA ILE A 135 5.52 3.76 10.14
C ILE A 135 5.60 5.28 10.02
N ALA A 136 4.83 5.88 9.10
CA ALA A 136 4.82 7.33 8.96
C ALA A 136 4.24 8.04 10.18
N ALA A 137 3.15 7.51 10.76
CA ALA A 137 2.53 8.05 11.96
C ALA A 137 3.50 8.04 13.15
N VAL A 138 4.21 6.93 13.35
CA VAL A 138 5.25 6.82 14.38
C VAL A 138 6.34 7.87 14.17
N ARG A 139 6.85 8.02 12.94
CA ARG A 139 7.88 9.03 12.63
C ARG A 139 7.40 10.47 12.87
N ALA A 140 6.14 10.77 12.55
CA ALA A 140 5.55 12.07 12.83
C ALA A 140 5.46 12.35 14.34
N LEU A 141 5.05 11.36 15.14
CA LEU A 141 5.02 11.48 16.60
C LEU A 141 6.40 11.73 17.19
N PHE A 142 7.43 11.02 16.73
CA PHE A 142 8.81 11.25 17.17
C PHE A 142 9.29 12.67 16.85
N ALA A 143 8.97 13.20 15.66
CA ALA A 143 9.34 14.56 15.28
C ALA A 143 8.65 15.63 16.16
N VAL A 144 7.43 15.37 16.63
CA VAL A 144 6.71 16.27 17.55
C VAL A 144 7.21 16.14 18.99
N GLY A 145 7.54 14.92 19.44
CA GLY A 145 7.97 14.64 20.81
C GLY A 145 9.42 15.03 21.12
N PHE A 146 10.29 15.03 20.11
CA PHE A 146 11.68 15.45 20.23
C PHE A 146 12.02 16.45 19.11
N PRO A 147 11.52 17.70 19.21
CA PRO A 147 11.91 18.75 18.28
C PRO A 147 13.38 19.11 18.55
N GLY A 148 14.28 18.55 17.73
CA GLY A 148 15.68 18.96 17.66
C GLY A 148 15.83 20.31 16.97
#